data_AF-A0A7X9FLZ8-F1
#
_entry.id   AF-A0A7X9FLZ8-F1
#
_cell.length_a   1.000
_cell.length_b   1.000
_cell.length_c   1.000
_cell.angle_alpha   90.00
_cell.angle_beta   90.00
_cell.angle_gamma   90.00
#
_symmetry.space_group_name_H-M   'P 1'
#
loop_
_entity.id
_entity.type
_entity.pdbx_description
1 polymer ?
#
loop_
_entity_poly.entity_id
_entity_poly.type
_entity_poly.pdbx_seq_one_letter_code
_entity_poly.pdbx_strand_id
1 'polypeptide(L)' 'MFGIGVSELLIVLAIVLLFYGGKKLPQIGSGLGKAIRNFRSAGSQPDEIEIKPAAPPPSPPSPPRDAEKPGRPETGA' A
#
# COMPACT_ATOMS: atom_id res chain seq x y z
N MET A 1 37.43 26.88 -12.27
CA MET A 1 37.41 27.87 -11.17
C MET A 1 36.15 27.62 -10.35
N PHE A 2 36.30 27.41 -9.04
CA PHE A 2 35.24 27.25 -8.03
C PHE A 2 34.36 25.99 -8.12
N GLY A 3 34.90 24.86 -7.66
CA GLY A 3 34.08 23.79 -7.11
C GLY A 3 34.00 24.00 -5.60
N ILE A 4 32.80 24.20 -5.06
CA ILE A 4 32.58 24.11 -3.62
C ILE A 4 32.93 22.68 -3.23
N GLY A 5 34.06 22.51 -2.54
CA GLY A 5 34.50 21.21 -2.09
C GLY A 5 33.66 20.72 -0.92
N VAL A 6 33.84 19.43 -0.59
CA VAL A 6 33.21 18.84 0.60
C VAL A 6 33.59 19.63 1.86
N SER A 7 34.83 20.14 1.93
CA SER A 7 35.32 20.97 3.02
C SER A 7 34.56 22.28 3.16
N GLU A 8 34.39 23.07 2.10
CA GLU A 8 33.60 24.31 2.15
C GLU A 8 32.13 24.03 2.49
N LEU A 9 31.54 22.96 1.94
CA LEU A 9 30.17 22.56 2.24
C LEU A 9 29.99 22.22 3.73
N LEU A 10 30.96 21.54 4.35
CA LEU A 10 30.94 21.23 5.78
C LEU A 10 31.06 22.49 6.65
N ILE A 11 31.86 23.48 6.24
CA ILE A 11 31.95 24.76 6.96
C ILE A 11 30.61 25.50 6.91
N VAL A 12 29.99 25.60 5.73
CA VAL A 12 28.67 26.22 5.59
C VAL A 12 27.62 25.47 6.42
N LEU A 13 27.65 24.14 6.37
CA LEU A 13 26.77 23.28 7.16
C LEU A 13 26.95 23.53 8.67
N ALA A 14 28.18 23.65 9.14
CA ALA A 14 28.48 23.93 10.55
C ALA A 14 27.95 25.30 10.99
N ILE A 15 28.06 26.32 10.14
CA ILE A 15 27.50 27.65 10.40
C ILE A 15 25.97 27.56 10.51
N VAL A 16 25.31 26.91 9.55
CA VAL A 16 23.85 26.71 9.59
C VAL A 16 23.44 25.93 10.85
N LEU A 17 24.21 24.91 11.24
CA LEU A 17 23.99 24.16 12.48
C LEU A 17 24.13 25.04 13.72
N LEU A 18 25.02 26.03 13.72
CA LEU A 18 25.21 26.93 14.85
C LEU A 18 24.01 27.87 15.02
N PHE A 19 23.48 28.42 13.91
CA PHE A 19 22.32 29.31 13.95
C PHE A 19 20.99 28.58 14.20
N TYR A 20 20.76 27.47 13.52
CA TYR A 20 19.50 26.73 13.59
C TYR A 20 19.50 25.61 14.64
N GLY A 21 20.68 25.22 15.14
CA GLY A 21 20.87 24.08 16.02
C GLY A 21 20.84 22.75 15.26
N GLY A 22 21.55 21.74 15.79
CA GLY A 22 21.58 20.38 15.22
C GLY A 22 20.25 19.64 15.21
N LYS A 23 19.21 20.16 15.86
CA LYS A 23 17.87 19.54 15.94
C LYS A 23 17.00 19.81 14.71
N LYS A 24 17.22 20.92 14.00
CA LYS A 24 16.36 21.34 12.87
C LYS A 24 16.66 20.58 11.57
N LEU A 25 17.92 20.25 11.30
CA LEU A 25 18.29 19.47 10.12
C LEU A 25 17.63 18.09 10.05
N PRO A 26 17.71 17.22 11.07
CA PRO A 26 17.10 15.90 11.01
C PRO A 26 15.56 15.99 10.95
N GLN A 27 14.96 17.03 11.54
CA GLN A 27 13.51 17.27 11.46
C GLN A 27 13.07 17.51 10.01
N ILE A 28 13.78 18.37 9.27
CA ILE A 28 13.50 18.67 7.86
C ILE A 28 13.90 17.51 6.95
N GLY A 29 15.06 16.90 7.20
CA GLY A 29 15.58 15.74 6.46
C GLY A 29 14.68 14.51 6.56
N SER A 30 14.06 14.26 7.71
CA SER A 30 13.09 13.15 7.85
C SER A 30 11.86 13.35 6.97
N GLY A 31 11.37 14.59 6.83
CA GLY A 31 10.24 14.92 5.96
C GLY A 31 10.60 14.77 4.48
N LEU A 32 11.72 15.37 4.07
CA LEU A 32 12.24 15.27 2.70
C LEU A 32 12.58 13.82 2.31
N GLY A 33 13.19 13.05 3.21
CA GLY A 33 13.54 11.65 2.97
C GLY A 33 12.32 10.77 2.76
N LYS A 34 11.25 10.98 3.54
CA LYS A 34 9.96 10.30 3.32
C LYS A 34 9.34 10.68 1.99
N ALA A 35 9.35 11.97 1.63
CA ALA A 35 8.84 12.43 0.34
C ALA A 35 9.61 11.78 -0.81
N ILE A 36 10.94 11.86 -0.81
CA ILE A 36 11.81 11.26 -1.85
C ILE A 36 11.58 9.76 -1.93
N ARG A 37 11.46 9.06 -0.79
CA ARG A 37 11.18 7.62 -0.76
C ARG A 37 9.83 7.29 -1.39
N ASN A 38 8.78 8.03 -1.07
CA ASN A 38 7.46 7.85 -1.66
C ASN A 38 7.45 8.14 -3.17
N PHE A 39 8.14 9.21 -3.62
CA PHE A 39 8.30 9.52 -5.04
C PHE A 39 9.07 8.42 -5.78
N ARG A 40 10.16 7.90 -5.19
CA ARG A 40 10.93 6.80 -5.76
C ARG A 40 10.10 5.52 -5.84
N SER A 41 9.35 5.20 -4.79
CA SER A 41 8.45 4.05 -4.76
C SER A 41 7.33 4.18 -5.81
N ALA A 42 6.64 5.31 -5.89
CA ALA A 42 5.58 5.52 -6.88
C ALA A 42 6.09 5.42 -8.33
N GLY A 43 7.33 5.87 -8.60
CA GLY A 43 7.93 5.75 -9.92
C GLY A 43 8.60 4.40 -10.22
N SER A 44 8.72 3.50 -9.23
CA SER A 44 9.40 2.20 -9.38
C SER A 44 8.53 1.00 -9.02
N GLN A 45 7.29 1.19 -8.56
CA GLN A 45 6.32 0.11 -8.43
C GLN A 45 5.66 -0.09 -9.81
N PRO A 46 5.89 -1.23 -10.50
CA PRO A 46 4.92 -1.67 -11.50
C PRO A 46 3.59 -1.88 -10.77
N ASP A 47 2.48 -1.45 -11.36
CA ASP A 47 1.12 -1.49 -10.80
C ASP A 47 0.78 -2.86 -10.20
N GLU A 48 1.14 -3.12 -8.95
CA GLU A 48 0.60 -4.23 -8.20
C GLU A 48 -0.74 -3.74 -7.67
N ILE A 49 -1.73 -3.79 -8.57
CA ILE A 49 -3.13 -3.79 -8.20
C ILE A 49 -3.28 -5.02 -7.32
N GLU A 50 -3.25 -4.82 -6.00
CA GLU A 50 -3.62 -5.83 -5.03
C GLU A 50 -5.11 -6.10 -5.23
N ILE A 51 -5.44 -6.97 -6.20
CA ILE A 51 -6.76 -7.58 -6.33
C ILE A 51 -6.89 -8.50 -5.13
N LYS A 52 -7.23 -7.93 -3.98
CA LYS A 52 -7.78 -8.69 -2.87
C LYS A 52 -9.05 -9.33 -3.45
N PRO A 53 -9.08 -10.66 -3.70
CA PRO A 53 -10.26 -11.27 -4.28
C PRO A 53 -11.38 -11.06 -3.27
N ALA A 54 -12.36 -10.23 -3.64
CA ALA A 54 -13.62 -10.21 -2.92
C ALA A 54 -14.12 -11.66 -2.97
N ALA A 55 -14.23 -12.28 -1.79
CA ALA A 55 -14.62 -13.67 -1.64
C ALA A 55 -15.84 -13.96 -2.54
N PRO A 56 -15.88 -15.12 -3.24
CA PRO A 56 -17.01 -15.44 -4.09
C PRO A 56 -18.31 -15.39 -3.28
N PRO A 57 -19.40 -14.82 -3.83
CA PRO A 57 -20.68 -14.78 -3.13
C PRO A 57 -21.10 -16.21 -2.74
N PRO A 58 -21.69 -16.40 -1.55
CA PRO A 58 -22.10 -17.72 -1.09
C PRO A 58 -23.03 -18.35 -2.12
N SER A 59 -22.65 -19.52 -2.64
CA SER A 59 -23.46 -20.30 -3.56
C SER A 59 -24.87 -20.47 -2.97
N PRO A 60 -25.94 -20.16 -3.72
CA PRO A 60 -27.29 -20.43 -3.25
C PRO A 60 -27.41 -21.93 -2.90
N PRO A 61 -28.05 -22.27 -1.78
CA PRO A 61 -28.23 -23.66 -1.39
C PRO A 61 -29.00 -24.37 -2.51
N SER A 62 -28.37 -25.42 -3.06
CA SER A 62 -29.00 -26.30 -4.03
C SER A 62 -30.35 -26.79 -3.51
N PRO A 63 -31.38 -26.88 -4.37
CA PRO A 63 -32.75 -27.17 -3.99
C PRO A 63 -32.84 -28.50 -3.22
N PRO A 64 -33.68 -28.59 -2.18
CA PRO A 64 -33.96 -29.86 -1.51
C PRO A 64 -34.41 -30.90 -2.53
N ARG A 65 -33.55 -31.89 -2.79
CA ARG A 65 -33.84 -33.06 -3.64
C ARG A 65 -34.63 -34.11 -2.87
N ASP A 66 -35.52 -33.69 -1.97
CA ASP A 66 -36.25 -34.57 -1.05
C ASP A 66 -37.76 -34.27 -1.05
N ALA A 67 -38.32 -34.02 -2.23
CA ALA A 67 -39.78 -33.96 -2.42
C ALA A 67 -40.27 -34.77 -3.63
N GLU A 68 -39.48 -35.73 -4.12
CA GLU A 68 -39.95 -36.65 -5.17
C GLU A 68 -39.55 -38.10 -4.89
N LYS A 69 -40.27 -38.74 -3.97
CA LYS A 69 -40.60 -40.18 -3.99
C LYS A 69 -41.49 -40.52 -2.78
N PRO A 70 -42.23 -41.65 -2.79
CA PRO A 70 -43.19 -42.16 -3.78
C PRO A 70 -44.50 -42.64 -3.09
N GLY A 71 -45.59 -42.76 -3.86
CA GLY A 71 -46.83 -43.43 -3.43
C GLY A 71 -47.90 -42.42 -3.00
N ARG A 72 -49.17 -42.53 -3.40
CA ARG A 72 -50.08 -43.66 -3.67
C ARG A 72 -51.38 -42.99 -4.24
N PRO A 73 -52.51 -43.66 -4.56
CA PRO A 73 -52.80 -45.03 -4.98
C PRO A 73 -53.46 -45.08 -6.37
N GLU A 74 -53.60 -46.30 -6.83
CA GLU A 74 -54.55 -46.79 -7.82
C GLU A 74 -55.97 -46.25 -7.58
N THR A 75 -56.62 -45.74 -8.62
CA THR A 75 -58.09 -45.71 -8.73
C THR A 75 -58.42 -45.85 -10.20
N GLY A 76 -59.00 -47.01 -10.53
CA GLY A 76 -59.50 -47.32 -11.85
C GLY A 76 -60.76 -46.53 -12.19
N ALA A 77 -60.93 -46.30 -13.49
CA ALA A 77 -62.18 -46.02 -14.18
C ALA A 77 -62.03 -46.56 -15.61
#